data_AF-A0A929W5W4-F1
#
_entry.id   AF-A0A929W5W4-F1
#
_cell.length_a   1.000
_cell.length_b   1.000
_cell.length_c   1.000
_cell.angle_alpha   90.00
_cell.angle_beta   90.00
_cell.angle_gamma   90.00
#
_symmetry.space_group_name_H-M   'P 1'
#
loop_
_entity.id
_entity.type
_entity.pdbx_description
1 polymer ?
#
loop_
_entity_poly.entity_id
_entity_poly.type
_entity_poly.pdbx_seq_one_letter_code
_entity_poly.pdbx_strand_id
1 'polypeptide(L)'
;MKLSSLVTLLFAVATLTPLACKSSKPTSDNADAVDSSRLCRVTFDGDSAMNYARAQCDFGPRIPNSAALKKCGDYIVGRFKALGLTVTEQRTTVTGWDGKQLGCRNIIAAFHPERKDRVVIAAHYDSRPWAEKDADSSRHHTPVMAADDGASGVAVLLEVARHLTELNPKIGVDLVCFDAEDYGAPYWAPENKRDDESTFCLGSQYWSKQLAADYKPRYGILLDMVGGKDNRFYFEGFSLRYAQPVVTKVWD
;
A
#
# COMPACT_ATOMS: atom_id res chain seq x y z
N MET A 1 20.84 -24.41 -85.11
CA MET A 1 19.70 -24.92 -85.90
C MET A 1 18.47 -24.07 -85.61
N LYS A 2 18.04 -23.33 -86.65
CA LYS A 2 16.69 -22.76 -86.98
C LYS A 2 15.84 -22.14 -85.85
N LEU A 3 15.70 -20.81 -85.83
CA LEU A 3 14.59 -19.99 -86.40
C LEU A 3 13.23 -20.34 -85.75
N SER A 4 12.52 -19.40 -85.11
CA SER A 4 11.77 -18.35 -85.82
C SER A 4 11.39 -17.14 -84.95
N SER A 5 11.21 -16.02 -85.66
CA SER A 5 10.75 -14.70 -85.22
C SER A 5 9.24 -14.55 -85.48
N LEU A 6 8.53 -13.72 -84.70
CA LEU A 6 7.33 -12.92 -85.10
C LEU A 6 6.99 -11.93 -83.95
N VAL A 7 7.31 -10.63 -84.05
CA VAL A 7 6.48 -9.52 -84.59
C VAL A 7 5.19 -9.29 -83.78
N THR A 8 5.17 -8.30 -82.87
CA THR A 8 4.51 -6.96 -82.97
C THR A 8 2.97 -7.07 -83.07
N LEU A 9 2.16 -6.49 -82.16
CA LEU A 9 1.60 -5.12 -82.17
C LEU A 9 0.37 -5.19 -81.20
N LEU A 10 0.09 -4.28 -80.25
CA LEU A 10 -0.60 -3.01 -80.49
C LEU A 10 -0.74 -2.20 -79.18
N PHE A 11 -0.67 -0.88 -79.35
CA PHE A 11 -0.92 0.21 -78.43
C PHE A 11 -2.31 0.20 -77.75
N ALA A 12 -2.36 0.65 -76.49
CA ALA A 12 -3.33 1.67 -76.07
C ALA A 12 -2.87 2.34 -74.76
N VAL A 13 -2.39 3.58 -74.89
CA VAL A 13 -2.21 4.53 -73.79
C VAL A 13 -3.60 5.00 -73.37
N ALA A 14 -3.99 4.74 -72.12
CA ALA A 14 -5.11 5.40 -71.48
C ALA A 14 -4.57 6.17 -70.26
N THR A 15 -4.38 7.47 -70.46
CA THR A 15 -4.11 8.46 -69.41
C THR A 15 -5.33 8.55 -68.49
N LEU A 16 -5.24 7.96 -67.30
CA LEU A 16 -6.17 8.22 -66.20
C LEU A 16 -5.68 9.42 -65.41
N THR A 17 -6.46 10.50 -65.48
CA THR A 17 -6.35 11.70 -64.65
C THR A 17 -6.59 11.36 -63.18
N PRO A 18 -5.74 11.81 -62.23
CA PRO A 18 -6.11 11.75 -60.82
C PRO A 18 -7.12 12.87 -60.53
N LEU A 19 -8.38 12.47 -60.32
CA LEU A 19 -9.39 13.31 -59.69
C LEU A 19 -8.97 13.63 -58.26
N ALA A 20 -9.08 14.91 -57.93
CA ALA A 20 -8.90 15.46 -56.61
C ALA A 20 -9.98 15.02 -55.61
N CYS A 21 -9.63 15.14 -54.33
CA CYS A 21 -10.45 15.19 -53.12
C CYS A 21 -11.06 13.90 -52.58
N LYS A 22 -10.43 13.39 -51.50
CA LYS A 22 -11.03 13.47 -50.16
C LYS A 22 -9.95 13.32 -49.09
N SER A 23 -9.77 14.39 -48.32
CA SER A 23 -9.01 14.43 -47.08
C SER A 23 -9.66 13.48 -46.05
N SER A 24 -9.09 12.30 -45.87
CA SER A 24 -9.36 11.48 -44.70
C SER A 24 -8.57 12.05 -43.52
N LYS A 25 -9.29 12.66 -42.57
CA LYS A 25 -8.75 12.99 -41.24
C LYS A 25 -8.11 11.72 -40.65
N PRO A 26 -6.95 11.81 -40.00
CA PRO A 26 -6.51 10.73 -39.14
C PRO A 26 -7.51 10.65 -37.99
N THR A 27 -8.21 9.53 -37.91
CA THR A 27 -9.02 9.15 -36.76
C THR A 27 -8.12 9.13 -35.53
N SER A 28 -8.43 10.03 -34.61
CA SER A 28 -7.88 10.09 -33.27
C SER A 28 -8.30 8.85 -32.50
N ASP A 29 -7.46 7.83 -32.47
CA ASP A 29 -7.49 6.85 -31.38
C ASP A 29 -6.74 7.45 -30.19
N ASN A 30 -7.29 8.53 -29.64
CA ASN A 30 -7.14 8.80 -28.22
C ASN A 30 -8.24 7.95 -27.57
N ALA A 31 -7.93 6.69 -27.31
CA ALA A 31 -8.53 6.06 -26.14
C ALA A 31 -8.19 6.99 -24.98
N ASP A 32 -9.23 7.54 -24.34
CA ASP A 32 -9.09 8.39 -23.16
C ASP A 32 -8.28 7.62 -22.11
N ALA A 33 -6.95 7.80 -22.14
CA ALA A 33 -6.15 7.68 -20.94
C ALA A 33 -6.77 8.71 -20.01
N VAL A 34 -7.56 8.21 -19.04
CA VAL A 34 -8.10 9.04 -17.97
C VAL A 34 -6.88 9.68 -17.34
N ASP A 35 -6.66 10.95 -17.68
CA ASP A 35 -5.61 11.76 -17.11
C ASP A 35 -5.91 11.87 -15.61
N SER A 36 -5.34 10.95 -14.84
CA SER A 36 -5.52 10.84 -13.39
C SER A 36 -4.98 12.09 -12.67
N SER A 37 -4.19 12.93 -13.35
CA SER A 37 -3.83 14.27 -12.87
C SER A 37 -5.04 15.22 -12.78
N ARG A 38 -6.15 14.94 -13.47
CA ARG A 38 -7.42 15.68 -13.32
C ARG A 38 -8.26 15.24 -12.13
N LEU A 39 -7.94 14.14 -11.45
CA LEU A 39 -8.76 13.58 -10.38
C LEU A 39 -8.26 13.90 -8.95
N CYS A 40 -6.97 14.17 -8.77
CA CYS A 40 -6.40 14.50 -7.47
C CYS A 40 -6.01 15.98 -7.41
N ARG A 41 -6.84 16.81 -6.76
CA ARG A 41 -6.57 18.25 -6.58
C ARG A 41 -5.41 18.52 -5.60
N VAL A 42 -4.90 17.47 -4.96
CA VAL A 42 -3.80 17.52 -4.00
C VAL A 42 -2.60 16.77 -4.55
N THR A 43 -1.41 17.19 -4.13
CA THR A 43 -0.15 16.50 -4.45
C THR A 43 0.42 15.97 -3.15
N PHE A 44 0.70 14.67 -3.10
CA PHE A 44 1.37 14.02 -1.99
C PHE A 44 2.76 14.63 -1.77
N ASP A 45 3.08 15.02 -0.54
CA ASP A 45 4.38 15.59 -0.18
C ASP A 45 5.29 14.52 0.44
N GLY A 46 6.30 14.10 -0.35
CA GLY A 46 7.28 13.11 0.09
C GLY A 46 8.19 13.59 1.21
N ASP A 47 8.49 14.89 1.30
CA ASP A 47 9.31 15.44 2.38
C ASP A 47 8.52 15.46 3.70
N SER A 48 7.22 15.80 3.62
CA SER A 48 6.29 15.68 4.75
C SER A 48 6.19 14.24 5.25
N ALA A 49 5.98 13.27 4.35
CA ALA A 49 5.95 11.86 4.70
C ALA A 49 7.27 11.40 5.34
N MET A 50 8.42 11.78 4.76
CA MET A 50 9.73 11.45 5.32
C MET A 50 9.93 12.02 6.74
N ASN A 51 9.39 13.20 7.03
CA ASN A 51 9.42 13.77 8.39
C ASN A 51 8.56 12.97 9.37
N TYR A 52 7.42 12.41 8.94
CA TYR A 52 6.64 11.49 9.77
C TYR A 52 7.37 10.18 10.03
N ALA A 53 8.06 9.61 9.05
CA ALA A 53 8.88 8.41 9.24
C ALA A 53 10.01 8.68 10.25
N ARG A 54 10.73 9.80 10.09
CA ARG A 54 11.80 10.21 11.01
C ARG A 54 11.29 10.39 12.45
N ALA A 55 10.17 11.07 12.64
CA ALA A 55 9.60 11.28 13.96
C ALA A 55 9.26 9.95 14.67
N GLN A 56 8.82 8.93 13.93
CA GLN A 56 8.61 7.59 14.49
C GLN A 56 9.93 6.93 14.91
N CYS A 57 10.96 7.01 14.06
CA CYS A 57 12.29 6.48 14.36
C CYS A 57 12.98 7.19 15.53
N ASP A 58 12.72 8.48 15.76
CA ASP A 58 13.30 9.26 16.85
C ASP A 58 12.87 8.75 18.24
N PHE A 59 11.79 7.96 18.33
CA PHE A 59 11.42 7.26 19.57
C PHE A 59 12.27 6.01 19.87
N GLY A 60 12.99 5.50 18.86
CA GLY A 60 13.70 4.22 18.89
C GLY A 60 12.85 3.02 18.44
N PRO A 61 13.40 1.79 18.47
CA PRO A 61 12.68 0.57 18.11
C PRO A 61 11.36 0.41 18.86
N ARG A 62 10.24 0.29 18.13
CA ARG A 62 8.89 0.22 18.70
C ARG A 62 8.50 -1.23 19.02
N ILE A 63 9.36 -1.93 19.76
CA ILE A 63 9.10 -3.32 20.13
C ILE A 63 7.93 -3.42 21.12
N PRO A 64 7.18 -4.54 21.13
CA PRO A 64 6.09 -4.74 22.08
C PRO A 64 6.46 -4.45 23.54
N ASN A 65 5.54 -3.84 24.28
CA ASN A 65 5.69 -3.42 25.67
C ASN A 65 6.78 -2.35 25.95
N SER A 66 7.44 -1.79 24.92
CA SER A 66 8.45 -0.74 25.12
C SER A 66 7.84 0.65 25.34
N ALA A 67 8.62 1.52 26.00
CA ALA A 67 8.28 2.94 26.10
C ALA A 67 8.27 3.64 24.72
N ALA A 68 9.12 3.19 23.79
CA ALA A 68 9.19 3.70 22.42
C ALA A 68 7.89 3.44 21.66
N LEU A 69 7.37 2.20 21.68
CA LEU A 69 6.08 1.84 21.08
C LEU A 69 4.94 2.68 21.66
N LYS A 70 4.88 2.82 23.00
CA LYS A 70 3.85 3.64 23.64
C LYS A 70 3.91 5.10 23.16
N LYS A 71 5.10 5.72 23.18
CA LYS A 71 5.29 7.12 22.76
C LYS A 71 4.98 7.32 21.27
N CYS A 72 5.40 6.39 20.42
CA CYS A 72 5.09 6.40 19.00
C CYS A 72 3.58 6.29 18.74
N GLY A 73 2.89 5.36 19.41
CA GLY A 73 1.44 5.26 19.32
C GLY A 73 0.70 6.53 19.80
N ASP A 74 1.19 7.16 20.88
CA ASP A 74 0.65 8.43 21.37
C ASP A 74 0.86 9.56 20.35
N TYR A 75 2.02 9.59 19.68
CA TYR A 75 2.32 10.49 18.57
C TYR A 75 1.37 10.28 17.38
N ILE A 76 1.21 9.04 16.91
CA ILE A 76 0.33 8.70 15.78
C ILE A 76 -1.11 9.15 16.05
N VAL A 77 -1.66 8.81 17.24
CA VAL A 77 -2.99 9.26 17.67
C VAL A 77 -3.08 10.79 17.68
N GLY A 78 -2.08 11.46 18.25
CA GLY A 78 -2.03 12.92 18.30
C GLY A 78 -2.03 13.56 16.91
N ARG A 79 -1.27 13.00 15.97
CA ARG A 79 -1.23 13.48 14.58
C ARG A 79 -2.57 13.32 13.88
N PHE A 80 -3.19 12.14 13.93
CA PHE A 80 -4.50 11.94 13.29
C PHE A 80 -5.58 12.86 13.87
N LYS A 81 -5.61 13.05 15.20
CA LYS A 81 -6.54 14.01 15.84
C LYS A 81 -6.27 15.45 15.39
N ALA A 82 -5.01 15.86 15.32
CA ALA A 82 -4.64 17.19 14.85
C ALA A 82 -5.01 17.43 13.37
N LEU A 83 -5.09 16.37 12.56
CA LEU A 83 -5.55 16.39 11.18
C LEU A 83 -7.08 16.29 11.04
N GLY A 84 -7.83 16.28 12.16
CA GLY A 84 -9.28 16.33 12.17
C GLY A 84 -9.99 14.98 12.00
N LEU A 85 -9.27 13.86 12.12
CA LEU A 85 -9.87 12.52 12.06
C LEU A 85 -10.44 12.11 13.43
N THR A 86 -11.51 11.32 13.39
CA THR A 86 -12.05 10.66 14.59
C THR A 86 -11.21 9.43 14.89
N VAL A 87 -10.50 9.42 16.02
CA VAL A 87 -9.57 8.34 16.36
C VAL A 87 -10.13 7.42 17.44
N THR A 88 -10.20 6.13 17.14
CA THR A 88 -10.50 5.03 18.06
C THR A 88 -9.21 4.26 18.36
N GLU A 89 -8.93 4.07 19.65
CA GLU A 89 -7.81 3.26 20.11
C GLU A 89 -8.34 1.90 20.59
N GLN A 90 -8.12 0.86 19.79
CA GLN A 90 -8.50 -0.50 20.16
C GLN A 90 -7.36 -1.14 20.95
N ARG A 91 -7.51 -1.16 22.27
CA ARG A 91 -6.53 -1.69 23.23
C ARG A 91 -6.92 -3.08 23.68
N THR A 92 -5.97 -4.01 23.63
CA THR A 92 -6.12 -5.40 24.07
C THR A 92 -4.76 -5.97 24.51
N THR A 93 -4.77 -7.23 24.92
CA THR A 93 -3.56 -8.03 25.10
C THR A 93 -3.60 -9.20 24.11
N VAL A 94 -2.52 -9.41 23.38
CA VAL A 94 -2.33 -10.58 22.49
C VAL A 94 -1.20 -11.45 23.03
N THR A 95 -1.21 -12.74 22.69
CA THR A 95 -0.19 -13.70 23.13
C THR A 95 0.82 -13.91 22.00
N GLY A 96 2.09 -13.61 22.24
CA GLY A 96 3.18 -13.85 21.31
C GLY A 96 3.52 -15.35 21.17
N TRP A 97 4.36 -15.69 20.19
CA TRP A 97 4.75 -17.08 19.92
C TRP A 97 5.39 -17.80 21.13
N ASP A 98 6.07 -17.04 21.99
CA ASP A 98 6.77 -17.46 23.21
C ASP A 98 5.88 -17.46 24.46
N GLY A 99 4.57 -17.21 24.30
CA GLY A 99 3.60 -17.12 25.40
C GLY A 99 3.58 -15.78 26.12
N LYS A 100 4.46 -14.83 25.75
CA LYS A 100 4.44 -13.49 26.36
C LYS A 100 3.15 -12.76 26.05
N GLN A 101 2.68 -12.02 27.05
CA GLN A 101 1.54 -11.12 26.92
C GLN A 101 2.03 -9.77 26.37
N LEU A 102 1.53 -9.41 25.21
CA LEU A 102 1.90 -8.18 24.50
C LEU A 102 0.72 -7.20 24.60
N GLY A 103 0.95 -6.05 25.21
CA GLY A 103 0.01 -4.94 25.14
C GLY A 103 -0.10 -4.48 23.68
N CYS A 104 -1.29 -4.61 23.11
CA CYS A 104 -1.58 -4.33 21.71
C CYS A 104 -2.55 -3.16 21.62
N ARG A 105 -2.21 -2.17 20.79
CA ARG A 105 -3.02 -0.97 20.54
C ARG A 105 -3.13 -0.72 19.04
N ASN A 106 -4.19 -1.23 18.42
CA ASN A 106 -4.54 -0.79 17.08
C ASN A 106 -5.08 0.64 17.13
N ILE A 107 -4.70 1.46 16.15
CA ILE A 107 -5.15 2.86 16.03
C ILE A 107 -5.98 2.98 14.75
N ILE A 108 -7.24 3.38 14.89
CA ILE A 108 -8.18 3.52 13.78
C ILE A 108 -8.56 5.00 13.69
N ALA A 109 -8.15 5.68 12.61
CA ALA A 109 -8.49 7.06 12.35
C ALA A 109 -9.48 7.15 11.18
N ALA A 110 -10.70 7.59 11.47
CA ALA A 110 -11.79 7.64 10.52
C ALA A 110 -12.04 9.07 10.02
N PHE A 111 -12.10 9.21 8.70
CA PHE A 111 -12.65 10.36 8.01
C PHE A 111 -14.07 10.04 7.54
N HIS A 112 -15.01 10.98 7.75
CA HIS A 112 -16.45 10.76 7.56
C HIS A 112 -16.97 9.46 8.20
N PRO A 113 -16.80 9.23 9.52
CA PRO A 113 -17.16 7.97 10.19
C PRO A 113 -18.64 7.56 10.00
N GLU A 114 -19.51 8.51 9.72
CA GLU A 114 -20.95 8.30 9.48
C GLU A 114 -21.26 7.57 8.15
N ARG A 115 -20.31 7.54 7.20
CA ARG A 115 -20.54 6.95 5.88
C ARG A 115 -20.32 5.45 5.90
N LYS A 116 -21.30 4.68 5.40
CA LYS A 116 -21.18 3.21 5.29
C LYS A 116 -20.33 2.76 4.11
N ASP A 117 -20.26 3.59 3.09
CA ASP A 117 -19.48 3.34 1.90
C ASP A 117 -18.04 3.82 2.12
N ARG A 118 -17.10 2.89 2.28
CA ARG A 118 -15.76 3.17 2.82
C ARG A 118 -14.63 2.44 2.10
N VAL A 119 -13.41 2.90 2.30
CA VAL A 119 -12.17 2.16 2.02
C VAL A 119 -11.28 2.14 3.26
N VAL A 120 -10.45 1.12 3.39
CA VAL A 120 -9.44 1.01 4.44
C VAL A 120 -8.06 1.21 3.82
N ILE A 121 -7.21 2.01 4.46
CA ILE A 121 -5.77 2.05 4.17
C ILE A 121 -5.04 1.75 5.46
N ALA A 122 -4.16 0.74 5.44
CA ALA A 122 -3.55 0.22 6.65
C ALA A 122 -2.02 0.16 6.55
N ALA A 123 -1.38 0.13 7.70
CA ALA A 123 0.04 -0.17 7.89
C ALA A 123 0.21 -0.78 9.30
N HIS A 124 1.29 -1.50 9.56
CA HIS A 124 1.69 -1.80 10.93
C HIS A 124 2.65 -0.72 11.45
N TYR A 125 2.78 -0.55 12.77
CA TYR A 125 3.63 0.51 13.36
C TYR A 125 4.62 0.03 14.42
N ASP A 126 4.50 -1.24 14.85
CA ASP A 126 5.46 -1.87 15.74
C ASP A 126 6.80 -2.10 15.03
N SER A 127 7.73 -2.75 15.71
CA SER A 127 9.06 -3.06 15.17
C SER A 127 9.47 -4.44 15.63
N ARG A 128 10.13 -5.19 14.75
CA ARG A 128 10.76 -6.44 15.14
C ARG A 128 11.68 -6.28 16.35
N PRO A 129 11.53 -7.12 17.38
CA PRO A 129 12.49 -7.17 18.49
C PRO A 129 13.83 -7.80 18.12
N TRP A 130 13.97 -8.30 16.89
CA TRP A 130 15.13 -9.05 16.43
C TRP A 130 15.50 -8.67 14.99
N ALA A 131 16.79 -8.73 14.67
CA ALA A 131 17.34 -8.51 13.34
C ALA A 131 17.87 -9.85 12.81
N GLU A 132 17.06 -10.90 12.80
CA GLU A 132 17.52 -12.28 12.60
C GLU A 132 17.97 -12.61 11.17
N LYS A 133 17.85 -11.64 10.26
CA LYS A 133 18.37 -11.69 8.89
C LYS A 133 19.62 -10.84 8.68
N ASP A 134 20.17 -10.23 9.74
CA ASP A 134 21.43 -9.49 9.67
C ASP A 134 22.57 -10.42 9.19
N ALA A 135 23.51 -9.88 8.42
CA ALA A 135 24.66 -10.68 7.97
C ALA A 135 25.60 -11.02 9.14
N ASP A 136 25.62 -10.16 10.17
CA ASP A 136 26.32 -10.39 11.42
C ASP A 136 25.40 -11.07 12.43
N SER A 137 25.63 -12.36 12.67
CA SER A 137 24.81 -13.16 13.58
C SER A 137 24.83 -12.69 15.03
N SER A 138 25.83 -11.90 15.44
CA SER A 138 25.86 -11.28 16.76
C SER A 138 24.74 -10.25 16.95
N ARG A 139 24.20 -9.71 15.85
CA ARG A 139 23.12 -8.71 15.86
C ARG A 139 21.72 -9.31 15.84
N HIS A 140 21.57 -10.61 15.63
CA HIS A 140 20.26 -11.25 15.45
C HIS A 140 19.27 -10.99 16.58
N HIS A 141 19.72 -10.81 17.82
CA HIS A 141 18.86 -10.53 18.98
C HIS A 141 18.67 -9.03 19.27
N THR A 142 19.06 -8.15 18.34
CA THR A 142 18.93 -6.70 18.46
C THR A 142 17.64 -6.24 17.80
N PRO A 143 16.85 -5.35 18.43
CA PRO A 143 15.70 -4.73 17.80
C PRO A 143 16.04 -3.96 16.52
N VAL A 144 15.16 -4.03 15.52
CA VAL A 144 15.30 -3.21 14.30
C VAL A 144 14.73 -1.81 14.52
N MET A 145 15.30 -0.83 13.83
CA MET A 145 14.74 0.52 13.83
C MET A 145 13.42 0.62 13.07
N ALA A 146 13.16 -0.30 12.13
CA ALA A 146 11.88 -0.42 11.43
C ALA A 146 11.46 0.89 10.72
N ALA A 147 12.43 1.51 10.03
CA ALA A 147 12.22 2.75 9.28
C ALA A 147 11.39 2.52 8.00
N ASP A 148 11.66 1.42 7.30
CA ASP A 148 10.88 1.00 6.13
C ASP A 148 9.77 0.05 6.56
N ASP A 149 10.14 -1.04 7.23
CA ASP A 149 9.26 -2.05 7.85
C ASP A 149 8.53 -1.45 9.07
N GLY A 150 7.34 -0.89 8.86
CA GLY A 150 6.55 -0.17 9.85
C GLY A 150 6.44 1.35 9.60
N ALA A 151 7.50 2.12 9.85
CA ALA A 151 7.37 3.59 9.87
C ALA A 151 7.00 4.21 8.51
N SER A 152 7.39 3.59 7.40
CA SER A 152 7.11 4.09 6.05
C SER A 152 5.62 4.06 5.71
N GLY A 153 4.92 2.96 6.03
CA GLY A 153 3.50 2.82 5.77
C GLY A 153 2.69 3.84 6.57
N VAL A 154 2.98 3.97 7.87
CA VAL A 154 2.33 4.96 8.75
C VAL A 154 2.60 6.39 8.30
N ALA A 155 3.81 6.69 7.81
CA ALA A 155 4.15 7.99 7.27
C ALA A 155 3.28 8.36 6.06
N VAL A 156 3.05 7.41 5.15
CA VAL A 156 2.11 7.59 4.03
C VAL A 156 0.69 7.78 4.53
N LEU A 157 0.22 7.01 5.54
CA LEU A 157 -1.12 7.22 6.12
C LEU A 157 -1.29 8.64 6.68
N LEU A 158 -0.30 9.16 7.40
CA LEU A 158 -0.34 10.51 7.99
C LEU A 158 -0.34 11.60 6.91
N GLU A 159 0.39 11.40 5.82
CA GLU A 159 0.40 12.34 4.71
C GLU A 159 -0.90 12.28 3.88
N VAL A 160 -1.46 11.09 3.66
CA VAL A 160 -2.81 10.94 3.09
C VAL A 160 -3.84 11.65 3.96
N ALA A 161 -3.78 11.46 5.30
CA ALA A 161 -4.68 12.11 6.24
C ALA A 161 -4.64 13.64 6.12
N ARG A 162 -3.45 14.23 5.91
CA ARG A 162 -3.25 15.67 5.75
C ARG A 162 -4.04 16.24 4.57
N HIS A 163 -4.28 15.43 3.55
CA HIS A 163 -4.99 15.84 2.34
C HIS A 163 -6.48 15.52 2.33
N LEU A 164 -6.99 14.69 3.25
CA LEU A 164 -8.38 14.22 3.22
C LEU A 164 -9.40 15.36 3.29
N THR A 165 -9.13 16.42 4.06
CA THR A 165 -10.02 17.59 4.15
C THR A 165 -10.14 18.34 2.82
N GLU A 166 -9.04 18.50 2.09
CA GLU A 166 -9.04 19.20 0.80
C GLU A 166 -9.60 18.31 -0.31
N LEU A 167 -9.24 17.02 -0.33
CA LEU A 167 -9.81 16.03 -1.23
C LEU A 167 -11.31 15.85 -1.03
N ASN A 168 -11.76 15.90 0.22
CA ASN A 168 -13.14 15.70 0.66
C ASN A 168 -13.86 14.57 -0.13
N PRO A 169 -13.32 13.33 -0.11
CA PRO A 169 -13.90 12.23 -0.86
C PRO A 169 -15.36 12.00 -0.48
N LYS A 170 -16.20 11.53 -1.41
CA LYS A 170 -17.62 11.21 -1.16
C LYS A 170 -17.86 9.91 -0.37
N ILE A 171 -16.80 9.21 -0.01
CA ILE A 171 -16.80 7.99 0.80
C ILE A 171 -16.20 8.25 2.18
N GLY A 172 -16.34 7.29 3.09
CA GLY A 172 -15.52 7.23 4.30
C GLY A 172 -14.14 6.66 4.02
N VAL A 173 -13.16 7.06 4.82
CA VAL A 173 -11.80 6.51 4.77
C VAL A 173 -11.38 6.13 6.19
N ASP A 174 -10.96 4.89 6.38
CA ASP A 174 -10.39 4.44 7.64
C ASP A 174 -8.89 4.20 7.46
N LEU A 175 -8.08 4.96 8.20
CA LEU A 175 -6.64 4.80 8.26
C LEU A 175 -6.30 3.97 9.51
N VAL A 176 -5.74 2.78 9.32
CA VAL A 176 -5.55 1.80 10.40
C VAL A 176 -4.07 1.50 10.61
N CYS A 177 -3.57 1.77 11.81
CA CYS A 177 -2.23 1.35 12.23
C CYS A 177 -2.37 0.10 13.11
N PHE A 178 -1.92 -1.05 12.62
CA PHE A 178 -1.92 -2.33 13.35
C PHE A 178 -0.70 -2.45 14.26
N ASP A 179 -0.91 -3.01 15.44
CA ASP A 179 0.15 -3.33 16.40
C ASP A 179 0.49 -4.82 16.38
N ALA A 180 1.63 -5.19 16.96
CA ALA A 180 2.09 -6.57 17.13
C ALA A 180 2.01 -7.40 15.83
N GLU A 181 2.34 -6.79 14.70
CA GLU A 181 2.46 -7.48 13.43
C GLU A 181 3.75 -8.31 13.41
N ASP A 182 4.85 -7.71 13.85
CA ASP A 182 6.20 -8.19 13.58
C ASP A 182 6.83 -8.87 14.81
N TYR A 183 5.99 -9.52 15.60
CA TYR A 183 6.42 -10.35 16.74
C TYR A 183 6.42 -11.84 16.41
N GLY A 184 6.28 -12.22 15.13
CA GLY A 184 6.24 -13.62 14.70
C GLY A 184 7.53 -14.39 14.99
N ALA A 185 7.42 -15.71 15.07
CA ALA A 185 8.48 -16.58 15.59
C ALA A 185 9.83 -16.45 14.80
N PRO A 186 10.96 -16.17 15.47
CA PRO A 186 12.28 -16.11 14.83
C PRO A 186 12.84 -17.53 14.57
N TYR A 187 13.95 -17.63 13.82
CA TYR A 187 14.49 -18.93 13.40
C TYR A 187 14.96 -19.86 14.55
N TRP A 188 15.17 -19.32 15.76
CA TRP A 188 15.52 -20.10 16.96
C TRP A 188 14.30 -20.51 17.80
N ALA A 189 13.10 -20.15 17.39
CA ALA A 189 11.89 -20.65 18.02
C ALA A 189 11.73 -22.18 17.79
N PRO A 190 10.95 -22.87 18.64
CA PRO A 190 10.56 -24.26 18.40
C PRO A 190 9.94 -24.44 17.00
N GLU A 191 10.16 -25.60 16.37
CA GLU A 191 9.71 -25.89 15.00
C GLU A 191 8.22 -25.64 14.79
N ASN A 192 7.38 -26.11 15.72
CA ASN A 192 5.93 -25.89 15.69
C ASN A 192 5.50 -24.41 15.79
N LYS A 193 6.41 -23.50 16.18
CA LYS A 193 6.18 -22.06 16.16
C LYS A 193 6.71 -21.39 14.90
N ARG A 194 7.80 -21.90 14.33
CA ARG A 194 8.36 -21.39 13.07
C ARG A 194 7.46 -21.69 11.87
N ASP A 195 6.76 -22.82 11.90
CA ASP A 195 5.83 -23.22 10.83
C ASP A 195 4.42 -22.64 11.03
N ASP A 196 4.22 -21.83 12.08
CA ASP A 196 2.94 -21.23 12.44
C ASP A 196 2.88 -19.74 12.07
N GLU A 197 2.41 -19.47 10.85
CA GLU A 197 2.19 -18.11 10.33
C GLU A 197 1.20 -17.29 11.20
N SER A 198 0.38 -17.94 12.04
CA SER A 198 -0.52 -17.23 12.94
C SER A 198 0.19 -16.50 14.09
N THR A 199 1.50 -16.67 14.21
CA THR A 199 2.34 -15.92 15.15
C THR A 199 2.59 -14.47 14.74
N PHE A 200 2.40 -14.12 13.46
CA PHE A 200 2.47 -12.76 12.93
C PHE A 200 1.11 -12.06 12.97
N CYS A 201 1.09 -10.77 12.65
CA CYS A 201 -0.16 -10.03 12.37
C CYS A 201 -1.17 -10.05 13.53
N LEU A 202 -0.73 -10.10 14.79
CA LEU A 202 -1.62 -10.34 15.94
C LEU A 202 -2.65 -9.21 16.12
N GLY A 203 -2.27 -7.96 15.87
CA GLY A 203 -3.19 -6.83 15.92
C GLY A 203 -4.25 -6.86 14.83
N SER A 204 -3.89 -7.17 13.58
CA SER A 204 -4.86 -7.25 12.47
C SER A 204 -5.77 -8.49 12.59
N GLN A 205 -5.25 -9.60 13.11
CA GLN A 205 -6.04 -10.77 13.50
C GLN A 205 -7.08 -10.41 14.57
N TYR A 206 -6.70 -9.66 15.61
CA TYR A 206 -7.65 -9.21 16.62
C TYR A 206 -8.69 -8.26 16.00
N TRP A 207 -8.24 -7.24 15.28
CA TRP A 207 -9.12 -6.24 14.67
C TRP A 207 -10.19 -6.86 13.77
N SER A 208 -9.78 -7.76 12.85
CA SER A 208 -10.69 -8.42 11.92
C SER A 208 -11.77 -9.27 12.60
N LYS A 209 -11.47 -9.85 13.78
CA LYS A 209 -12.43 -10.63 14.57
C LYS A 209 -13.41 -9.77 15.37
N GLN A 210 -13.14 -8.47 15.53
CA GLN A 210 -13.98 -7.53 16.30
C GLN A 210 -14.86 -6.64 15.40
N LEU A 211 -14.83 -6.83 14.08
CA LEU A 211 -15.61 -6.01 13.15
C LEU A 211 -17.11 -6.22 13.35
N ALA A 212 -17.87 -5.11 13.36
CA ALA A 212 -19.32 -5.18 13.32
C ALA A 212 -19.78 -5.86 12.02
N ALA A 213 -20.87 -6.63 12.09
CA ALA A 213 -21.37 -7.40 10.95
C ALA A 213 -21.74 -6.54 9.72
N ASP A 214 -22.06 -5.25 9.94
CA ASP A 214 -22.39 -4.28 8.91
C ASP A 214 -21.19 -3.40 8.48
N TYR A 215 -20.01 -3.58 9.08
CA TYR A 215 -18.78 -2.93 8.63
C TYR A 215 -18.22 -3.65 7.40
N LYS A 216 -18.47 -3.06 6.22
CA LYS A 216 -18.12 -3.65 4.92
C LYS A 216 -17.46 -2.62 4.00
N PRO A 217 -16.16 -2.31 4.20
CA PRO A 217 -15.44 -1.45 3.27
C PRO A 217 -15.40 -2.07 1.88
N ARG A 218 -15.35 -1.23 0.84
CA ARG A 218 -15.25 -1.65 -0.57
C ARG A 218 -14.02 -2.51 -0.81
N TYR A 219 -12.89 -2.12 -0.21
CA TYR A 219 -11.61 -2.79 -0.26
C TYR A 219 -10.66 -2.19 0.79
N GLY A 220 -9.54 -2.87 1.01
CA GLY A 220 -8.42 -2.39 1.80
C GLY A 220 -7.15 -2.26 0.95
N ILE A 221 -6.27 -1.34 1.31
CA ILE A 221 -4.90 -1.23 0.80
C ILE A 221 -3.96 -1.30 2.01
N LEU A 222 -3.04 -2.26 2.02
CA LEU A 222 -1.99 -2.36 3.05
C LEU A 222 -0.70 -1.76 2.48
N LEU A 223 -0.07 -0.87 3.25
CA LEU A 223 1.21 -0.26 2.96
C LEU A 223 2.26 -0.86 3.88
N ASP A 224 3.18 -1.63 3.31
CA ASP A 224 4.23 -2.30 4.03
C ASP A 224 5.55 -2.20 3.24
N MET A 225 6.61 -1.78 3.92
CA MET A 225 7.92 -1.45 3.35
C MET A 225 7.85 -0.57 2.09
N VAL A 226 7.24 0.62 2.21
CA VAL A 226 6.97 1.52 1.08
C VAL A 226 7.93 2.72 0.96
N GLY A 227 8.97 2.78 1.79
CA GLY A 227 9.94 3.89 1.87
C GLY A 227 11.34 3.56 1.38
N GLY A 228 11.63 2.30 1.06
CA GLY A 228 12.93 1.85 0.57
C GLY A 228 13.32 2.47 -0.78
N LYS A 229 14.62 2.74 -0.93
CA LYS A 229 15.17 3.28 -2.17
C LYS A 229 15.06 2.24 -3.29
N ASP A 230 14.60 2.68 -4.46
CA ASP A 230 14.46 1.85 -5.66
C ASP A 230 13.49 0.65 -5.48
N ASN A 231 12.57 0.74 -4.50
CA ASN A 231 11.55 -0.28 -4.26
C ASN A 231 10.70 -0.52 -5.50
N ARG A 232 10.32 -1.79 -5.71
CA ARG A 232 9.43 -2.23 -6.78
C ARG A 232 8.27 -2.99 -6.16
N PHE A 233 7.06 -2.49 -6.38
CA PHE A 233 5.85 -3.15 -5.92
C PHE A 233 5.29 -4.02 -7.05
N TYR A 234 5.22 -5.32 -6.79
CA TYR A 234 4.65 -6.32 -7.69
C TYR A 234 3.24 -6.71 -7.23
N PHE A 235 2.51 -7.43 -8.07
CA PHE A 235 1.26 -8.07 -7.65
C PHE A 235 1.55 -9.13 -6.58
N GLU A 236 1.22 -8.81 -5.33
CA GLU A 236 1.33 -9.73 -4.20
C GLU A 236 0.31 -10.89 -4.36
N GLY A 237 0.73 -12.11 -4.04
CA GLY A 237 0.00 -13.34 -4.39
C GLY A 237 -1.35 -13.49 -3.71
N PHE A 238 -1.48 -13.16 -2.43
CA PHE A 238 -2.75 -13.17 -1.72
C PHE A 238 -3.68 -12.05 -2.18
N SER A 239 -3.14 -10.87 -2.44
CA SER A 239 -3.86 -9.71 -2.97
C SER A 239 -4.43 -10.03 -4.36
N LEU A 240 -3.65 -10.68 -5.22
CA LEU A 240 -4.12 -11.17 -6.51
C LEU A 240 -5.20 -12.24 -6.33
N ARG A 241 -5.03 -13.17 -5.38
CA ARG A 241 -6.02 -14.23 -5.13
C ARG A 241 -7.36 -13.72 -4.60
N TYR A 242 -7.34 -12.76 -3.66
CA TYR A 242 -8.53 -12.35 -2.91
C TYR A 242 -9.10 -11.00 -3.36
N ALA A 243 -8.31 -10.17 -4.05
CA ALA A 243 -8.67 -8.81 -4.41
C ALA A 243 -8.13 -8.39 -5.78
N GLN A 244 -8.03 -9.32 -6.75
CA GLN A 244 -7.54 -9.03 -8.12
C GLN A 244 -8.09 -7.72 -8.72
N PRO A 245 -9.41 -7.44 -8.68
CA PRO A 245 -9.93 -6.19 -9.26
C PRO A 245 -9.38 -4.93 -8.58
N VAL A 246 -9.05 -5.00 -7.29
CA VAL A 246 -8.44 -3.90 -6.54
C VAL A 246 -6.97 -3.76 -6.92
N VAL A 247 -6.24 -4.87 -7.03
CA VAL A 247 -4.83 -4.87 -7.47
C VAL A 247 -4.71 -4.22 -8.85
N THR A 248 -5.49 -4.68 -9.83
CA THR A 248 -5.47 -4.09 -11.18
C THR A 248 -5.81 -2.60 -11.13
N LYS A 249 -6.83 -2.21 -10.37
CA LYS A 249 -7.22 -0.80 -10.19
C LYS A 249 -6.12 0.09 -9.60
N VAL A 250 -5.26 -0.43 -8.73
CA VAL A 250 -4.20 0.36 -8.08
C VAL A 250 -2.99 0.55 -9.02
N TRP A 251 -2.78 -0.37 -9.96
CA TRP A 251 -1.67 -0.31 -10.93
C TRP A 251 -2.01 0.38 -12.25
N ASP A 252 -3.30 0.44 -12.62
CA ASP A 252 -3.81 1.15 -13.81
C ASP A 252 -3.99 2.67 -13.56
#